data_AF-A0A951BE14-F1
#
_entry.id   AF-A0A951BE14-F1
#
_cell.length_a   1.000
_cell.length_b   1.000
_cell.length_c   1.000
_cell.angle_alpha   90.00
_cell.angle_beta   90.00
_cell.angle_gamma   90.00
#
_symmetry.space_group_name_H-M   'P 1'
#
loop_
_entity.id
_entity.type
_entity.pdbx_description
1 polymer ?
#
loop_
_entity_poly.entity_id
_entity_poly.type
_entity_poly.pdbx_seq_one_letter_code
_entity_poly.pdbx_strand_id
1 'polypeptide(L)'
;RPGRPSDKFPWNFANAQAARAALGGALPPDMSVLAKARTYERGVPWFIFDIFTQYQEEGVDYISALLNGYTQLPAGVTLAPGQYYNVYFPGHKIGMPPPLSDGQVAYTDGAPATVQQYSRDVSAFLMWAAEPKFEERKALGLRVMIFLIVFAVLLYFTKRRIWARVHEDAHA
;
A
#
# COMPACT_ATOMS: atom_id res chain seq x y z
N ARG A 1 -1.02 -29.16 18.02
CA ARG A 1 0.14 -29.78 17.34
C ARG A 1 1.15 -28.69 16.98
N PRO A 2 2.44 -28.98 16.87
CA PRO A 2 3.41 -28.04 16.30
C PRO A 2 2.98 -27.58 14.90
N GLY A 3 3.29 -26.32 14.57
CA GLY A 3 2.97 -25.71 13.28
C GLY A 3 3.74 -26.37 12.13
N ARG A 4 3.13 -26.38 10.94
CA ARG A 4 3.74 -26.86 9.69
C ARG A 4 3.78 -25.72 8.67
N PRO A 5 4.67 -25.74 7.67
CA PRO A 5 4.74 -24.69 6.65
C PRO A 5 3.45 -24.48 5.83
N SER A 6 2.56 -25.48 5.78
CA SER A 6 1.25 -25.39 5.13
C SER A 6 0.19 -24.68 5.97
N ASP A 7 0.44 -24.47 7.26
CA ASP A 7 -0.51 -23.81 8.15
C ASP A 7 -0.49 -22.29 7.92
N LYS A 8 -1.67 -21.67 7.99
CA LYS A 8 -1.79 -20.21 7.93
C LYS A 8 -1.31 -19.58 9.24
N PHE A 9 -0.99 -18.28 9.18
CA PHE A 9 -0.75 -17.52 10.41
C PHE A 9 -1.98 -17.56 11.32
N PRO A 10 -1.80 -17.90 12.60
CA PRO A 10 -2.92 -17.98 13.54
C PRO A 10 -3.46 -16.58 13.85
N TRP A 11 -4.76 -16.48 14.00
CA TRP A 11 -5.40 -15.26 14.48
C TRP A 11 -5.24 -15.15 16.01
N ASN A 12 -5.00 -13.94 16.53
CA ASN A 12 -4.73 -13.70 17.95
C ASN A 12 -5.95 -13.84 18.87
N PHE A 13 -7.16 -13.82 18.30
CA PHE A 13 -8.41 -13.91 19.06
C PHE A 13 -9.22 -15.13 18.64
N ALA A 14 -10.16 -15.59 19.47
CA ALA A 14 -11.07 -16.66 19.05
C ALA A 14 -12.08 -16.19 17.99
N ASN A 15 -12.54 -14.94 18.10
CA ASN A 15 -13.51 -14.32 17.21
C ASN A 15 -13.45 -12.78 17.29
N ALA A 16 -14.23 -12.10 16.45
CA ALA A 16 -14.26 -10.64 16.39
C ALA A 16 -14.85 -9.98 17.65
N GLN A 17 -15.74 -10.66 18.37
CA GLN A 17 -16.32 -10.16 19.63
C GLN A 17 -15.27 -10.16 20.75
N ALA A 18 -14.47 -11.22 20.85
CA ALA A 18 -13.37 -11.32 21.78
C ALA A 18 -12.30 -10.25 21.52
N ALA A 19 -11.99 -9.99 20.23
CA ALA A 19 -11.08 -8.92 19.85
C ALA A 19 -11.60 -7.54 20.31
N ARG A 20 -12.88 -7.24 20.05
CA ARG A 20 -13.51 -5.98 20.50
C ARG A 20 -13.54 -5.87 22.02
N ALA A 21 -13.85 -6.95 22.74
CA ALA A 21 -13.87 -6.95 24.19
C ALA A 21 -12.47 -6.65 24.78
N ALA A 22 -11.41 -7.21 24.17
CA ALA A 22 -10.03 -7.00 24.61
C ALA A 22 -9.48 -5.60 24.25
N LEU A 23 -9.97 -4.98 23.18
CA LEU A 23 -9.42 -3.75 22.58
C LEU A 23 -10.39 -2.56 22.68
N GLY A 24 -11.19 -2.48 23.74
CA GLY A 24 -12.02 -1.31 24.03
C GLY A 24 -13.10 -1.02 22.99
N GLY A 25 -13.66 -2.08 22.36
CA GLY A 25 -14.69 -1.99 21.33
C GLY A 25 -14.17 -1.92 19.89
N ALA A 26 -12.87 -1.68 19.69
CA ALA A 26 -12.26 -1.64 18.37
C ALA A 26 -11.92 -3.04 17.85
N LEU A 27 -12.15 -3.28 16.57
CA LEU A 27 -11.72 -4.51 15.89
C LEU A 27 -10.46 -4.18 15.07
N PRO A 28 -9.29 -4.78 15.36
CA PRO A 28 -8.12 -4.60 14.52
C PRO A 28 -8.40 -5.13 13.12
N PRO A 29 -8.10 -4.36 12.05
CA PRO A 29 -8.29 -4.83 10.68
C PRO A 29 -7.35 -6.00 10.39
N ASP A 30 -7.76 -6.87 9.48
CA ASP A 30 -6.86 -7.88 8.92
C ASP A 30 -5.73 -7.21 8.12
N MET A 31 -4.51 -7.69 8.32
CA MET A 31 -3.31 -7.06 7.76
C MET A 31 -2.94 -7.60 6.39
N SER A 32 -3.55 -8.72 5.94
CA SER A 32 -3.15 -9.43 4.72
C SER A 32 -3.26 -8.58 3.46
N VAL A 33 -4.22 -7.65 3.40
CA VAL A 33 -4.46 -6.76 2.25
C VAL A 33 -4.41 -5.28 2.63
N LEU A 34 -3.90 -4.95 3.83
CA LEU A 34 -4.01 -3.59 4.36
C LEU A 34 -3.30 -2.57 3.47
N ALA A 35 -2.12 -2.90 2.95
CA ALA A 35 -1.34 -2.04 2.07
C ALA A 35 -2.07 -1.68 0.75
N LYS A 36 -3.08 -2.46 0.35
CA LYS A 36 -3.92 -2.16 -0.83
C LYS A 36 -5.29 -1.60 -0.47
N ALA A 37 -5.74 -1.81 0.76
CA ALA A 37 -7.02 -1.36 1.27
C ALA A 37 -6.97 0.05 1.89
N ARG A 38 -5.79 0.67 1.94
CA ARG A 38 -5.57 2.01 2.49
C ARG A 38 -4.86 2.87 1.45
N THR A 39 -5.22 4.14 1.46
CA THR A 39 -4.67 5.22 0.64
C THR A 39 -4.69 6.48 1.51
N TYR A 40 -3.93 7.50 1.12
CA TYR A 40 -4.06 8.84 1.67
C TYR A 40 -4.37 9.79 0.52
N GLU A 41 -5.35 10.67 0.72
CA GLU A 41 -5.63 11.71 -0.25
C GLU A 41 -4.71 12.91 0.02
N ARG A 42 -4.00 13.37 -1.02
CA ARG A 42 -3.18 14.59 -0.96
C ARG A 42 -4.02 15.87 -0.92
N GLY A 43 -5.33 15.78 -1.20
CA GLY A 43 -6.27 16.90 -1.24
C GLY A 43 -6.31 17.66 -2.58
N VAL A 44 -7.16 18.67 -2.68
CA VAL A 44 -7.33 19.50 -3.89
C VAL A 44 -6.15 20.48 -4.02
N PRO A 45 -5.56 20.68 -5.22
CA PRO A 45 -5.95 20.13 -6.53
C PRO A 45 -5.12 18.92 -6.99
N TRP A 46 -4.43 18.24 -6.08
CA TRP A 46 -3.43 17.23 -6.42
C TRP A 46 -3.98 16.05 -7.22
N PHE A 47 -5.27 15.74 -7.08
CA PHE A 47 -5.97 14.71 -7.87
C PHE A 47 -5.82 14.89 -9.39
N ILE A 48 -5.60 16.11 -9.88
CA ILE A 48 -5.36 16.38 -11.31
C ILE A 48 -4.01 15.81 -11.74
N PHE A 49 -2.98 15.92 -10.89
CA PHE A 49 -1.65 15.43 -11.18
C PHE A 49 -1.53 13.92 -10.94
N ASP A 50 -2.25 13.38 -9.95
CA ASP A 50 -2.20 11.96 -9.59
C ASP A 50 -2.68 11.04 -10.73
N ILE A 51 -3.55 11.53 -11.62
CA ILE A 51 -3.96 10.83 -12.84
C ILE A 51 -2.77 10.54 -13.77
N PHE A 52 -1.78 11.44 -13.82
CA PHE A 52 -0.64 11.30 -14.71
C PHE A 52 0.49 10.45 -14.09
N THR A 53 0.60 10.44 -12.76
CA THR A 53 1.65 9.71 -12.06
C THR A 53 1.25 8.28 -11.71
N GLN A 54 -0.05 7.99 -11.54
CA GLN A 54 -0.61 6.66 -11.25
C GLN A 54 0.18 5.87 -10.18
N TYR A 55 0.62 6.55 -9.13
CA TYR A 55 1.42 5.95 -8.08
C TYR A 55 0.60 4.88 -7.32
N GLN A 56 1.15 3.66 -7.20
CA GLN A 56 0.40 2.50 -6.67
C GLN A 56 0.80 2.10 -5.23
N GLU A 57 1.75 2.82 -4.62
CA GLU A 57 2.36 2.42 -3.33
C GLU A 57 1.87 3.28 -2.15
N GLU A 58 0.77 4.03 -2.33
CA GLU A 58 0.20 4.95 -1.34
C GLU A 58 -0.13 4.29 0.00
N GLY A 59 -0.58 3.03 0.00
CA GLY A 59 -0.93 2.33 1.24
C GLY A 59 0.30 1.96 2.07
N VAL A 60 1.45 1.71 1.43
CA VAL A 60 2.72 1.45 2.11
C VAL A 60 3.20 2.72 2.80
N ASP A 61 3.13 3.84 2.09
CA ASP A 61 3.47 5.15 2.62
C ASP A 61 2.55 5.53 3.78
N TYR A 62 1.25 5.29 3.64
CA TYR A 62 0.28 5.51 4.71
C TYR A 62 0.60 4.67 5.96
N ILE A 63 0.91 3.37 5.82
CA ILE A 63 1.23 2.52 6.98
C ILE A 63 2.51 3.00 7.66
N SER A 64 3.57 3.30 6.90
CA SER A 64 4.82 3.80 7.46
C SER A 64 4.62 5.15 8.16
N ALA A 65 3.87 6.07 7.54
CA ALA A 65 3.53 7.36 8.14
C ALA A 65 2.69 7.19 9.42
N LEU A 66 1.68 6.32 9.40
CA LEU A 66 0.85 6.00 10.57
C LEU A 66 1.70 5.49 11.73
N LEU A 67 2.64 4.58 11.47
CA LEU A 67 3.51 4.01 12.50
C LEU A 67 4.48 5.05 13.11
N ASN A 68 4.95 6.01 12.32
CA ASN A 68 5.79 7.12 12.81
C ASN A 68 4.98 8.32 13.35
N GLY A 69 3.68 8.38 13.09
CA GLY A 69 2.85 9.57 13.28
C GLY A 69 2.29 9.78 14.69
N TYR A 70 2.71 8.97 15.66
CA TYR A 70 2.32 9.13 17.06
C TYR A 70 3.06 10.31 17.68
N THR A 71 2.30 11.36 18.01
CA THR A 71 2.83 12.63 18.52
C THR A 71 2.09 13.08 19.77
N GLN A 72 2.62 14.11 20.43
CA GLN A 72 1.99 14.70 21.59
C GLN A 72 0.63 15.32 21.21
N LEU A 73 -0.34 15.21 22.10
CA LEU A 73 -1.69 15.73 21.89
C LEU A 73 -1.64 17.26 21.77
N PRO A 74 -2.05 17.88 20.64
CA PRO A 74 -2.10 19.32 20.50
C PRO A 74 -3.14 19.95 21.43
N ALA A 75 -2.92 21.23 21.77
CA ALA A 75 -3.82 21.99 22.63
C ALA A 75 -5.24 22.06 22.03
N GLY A 76 -6.25 21.78 22.85
CA GLY A 76 -7.67 21.86 22.46
C GLY A 76 -8.27 20.56 21.89
N VAL A 77 -7.48 19.51 21.67
CA VAL A 77 -8.02 18.20 21.27
C VAL A 77 -8.27 17.33 22.49
N THR A 78 -9.48 16.80 22.63
CA THR A 78 -9.84 15.82 23.67
C THR A 78 -9.90 14.40 23.11
N LEU A 79 -9.29 13.46 23.81
CA LEU A 79 -9.30 12.03 23.47
C LEU A 79 -10.25 11.28 24.40
N ALA A 80 -11.03 10.34 23.86
CA ALA A 80 -11.78 9.40 24.70
C ALA A 80 -10.82 8.39 25.35
N PRO A 81 -11.20 7.75 26.47
CA PRO A 81 -10.40 6.70 27.09
C PRO A 81 -10.01 5.61 26.08
N GLY A 82 -8.72 5.26 26.02
CA GLY A 82 -8.19 4.27 25.08
C GLY A 82 -7.91 4.79 23.66
N GLN A 83 -8.13 6.09 23.39
CA GLN A 83 -7.71 6.73 22.14
C GLN A 83 -6.33 7.38 22.27
N TYR A 84 -5.61 7.40 21.16
CA TYR A 84 -4.30 8.00 21.00
C TYR A 84 -4.34 9.00 19.84
N TYR A 85 -3.48 10.01 19.91
CA TYR A 85 -3.35 11.00 18.85
C TYR A 85 -2.37 10.52 17.77
N ASN A 86 -2.77 10.60 16.51
CA ASN A 86 -1.91 10.30 15.37
C ASN A 86 -2.17 11.30 14.24
N VAL A 87 -1.11 11.86 13.67
CA VAL A 87 -1.22 12.93 12.66
C VAL A 87 -1.86 12.43 11.37
N TYR A 88 -1.62 11.17 10.98
CA TYR A 88 -2.05 10.63 9.69
C TYR A 88 -3.36 9.84 9.75
N PHE A 89 -3.77 9.37 10.93
CA PHE A 89 -5.03 8.64 11.05
C PHE A 89 -6.22 9.56 10.74
N PRO A 90 -7.23 9.12 9.99
CA PRO A 90 -8.42 9.93 9.72
C PRO A 90 -9.10 10.38 11.02
N GLY A 91 -9.26 11.70 11.18
CA GLY A 91 -9.81 12.31 12.40
C GLY A 91 -8.83 12.37 13.58
N HIS A 92 -7.56 12.00 13.38
CA HIS A 92 -6.43 12.06 14.30
C HIS A 92 -6.56 11.28 15.62
N LYS A 93 -7.64 10.52 15.82
CA LYS A 93 -7.92 9.76 17.03
C LYS A 93 -7.97 8.27 16.70
N ILE A 94 -6.97 7.51 17.13
CA ILE A 94 -6.85 6.08 16.85
C ILE A 94 -6.98 5.26 18.15
N GLY A 95 -7.66 4.12 18.11
CA GLY A 95 -7.78 3.19 19.24
C GLY A 95 -6.57 2.27 19.44
N MET A 96 -5.48 2.51 18.69
CA MET A 96 -4.27 1.69 18.70
C MET A 96 -3.16 2.47 19.42
N PRO A 97 -2.56 1.94 20.50
CA PRO A 97 -1.37 2.54 21.12
C PRO A 97 -0.18 2.52 20.15
N PRO A 98 0.85 3.36 20.37
CA PRO A 98 2.08 3.29 19.58
C PRO A 98 2.69 1.87 19.67
N PRO A 99 2.74 1.12 18.55
CA PRO A 99 3.12 -0.30 18.59
C PRO A 99 4.63 -0.54 18.53
N LEU A 100 5.40 0.50 18.16
CA LEU A 100 6.83 0.45 17.92
C LEU A 100 7.57 1.45 18.82
N SER A 101 8.76 1.05 19.25
CA SER A 101 9.72 1.86 20.00
C SER A 101 11.14 1.56 19.51
N ASP A 102 12.05 2.52 19.65
CA ASP A 102 13.45 2.32 19.27
C ASP A 102 14.08 1.20 20.12
N GLY A 103 14.88 0.33 19.48
CA GLY A 103 15.53 -0.79 20.14
C GLY A 103 14.63 -1.98 20.50
N GLN A 104 13.35 -1.98 20.09
CA GLN A 104 12.39 -3.02 20.48
C GLN A 104 12.71 -4.40 19.93
N VAL A 105 13.32 -4.48 18.74
CA VAL A 105 13.67 -5.73 18.07
C VAL A 105 15.11 -5.67 17.56
N ALA A 106 15.93 -6.66 17.91
CA ALA A 106 17.27 -6.77 17.37
C ALA A 106 17.24 -7.41 15.98
N TYR A 107 17.76 -6.72 14.98
CA TYR A 107 17.98 -7.29 13.66
C TYR A 107 19.24 -8.17 13.63
N THR A 108 19.22 -9.22 12.82
CA THR A 108 20.34 -10.16 12.65
C THR A 108 21.41 -9.67 11.67
N ASP A 109 21.08 -8.67 10.86
CA ASP A 109 21.92 -8.13 9.77
C ASP A 109 22.62 -6.81 10.14
N GLY A 110 22.42 -6.32 11.37
CA GLY A 110 22.98 -5.06 11.86
C GLY A 110 22.22 -3.82 11.40
N ALA A 111 21.02 -3.95 10.82
CA ALA A 111 20.19 -2.81 10.48
C ALA A 111 19.86 -1.93 11.71
N PRO A 112 19.68 -0.61 11.53
CA PRO A 112 19.36 0.29 12.64
C PRO A 112 18.05 -0.08 13.34
N ALA A 113 18.10 -0.27 14.65
CA ALA A 113 16.96 -0.61 15.49
C ALA A 113 16.11 0.63 15.83
N THR A 114 15.55 1.29 14.80
CA THR A 114 14.77 2.55 14.95
C THR A 114 13.34 2.36 14.48
N VAL A 115 12.39 3.12 15.04
CA VAL A 115 10.98 3.14 14.60
C VAL A 115 10.85 3.40 13.10
N GLN A 116 11.68 4.31 12.58
CA GLN A 116 11.69 4.63 11.15
C GLN A 116 12.13 3.46 10.27
N GLN A 117 13.07 2.63 10.74
CA GLN A 117 13.50 1.42 10.04
C GLN A 117 12.43 0.33 10.16
N TYR A 118 11.94 0.07 11.38
CA TYR A 118 10.87 -0.89 11.62
C TYR A 118 9.63 -0.59 10.78
N SER A 119 9.22 0.68 10.69
CA SER A 119 8.03 1.07 9.92
C SER A 119 8.18 0.76 8.44
N ARG A 120 9.38 0.99 7.87
CA ARG A 120 9.67 0.71 6.45
C ARG A 120 9.62 -0.79 6.19
N ASP A 121 10.28 -1.58 7.03
CA ASP A 121 10.37 -3.03 6.85
C ASP A 121 9.01 -3.70 7.04
N VAL A 122 8.24 -3.30 8.06
CA VAL A 122 6.87 -3.79 8.27
C VAL A 122 5.97 -3.42 7.10
N SER A 123 6.04 -2.18 6.61
CA SER A 123 5.20 -1.75 5.47
C SER A 123 5.58 -2.49 4.18
N ALA A 124 6.86 -2.72 3.93
CA ALA A 124 7.34 -3.52 2.80
C ALA A 124 6.85 -4.98 2.89
N PHE A 125 6.92 -5.58 4.08
CA PHE A 125 6.39 -6.93 4.32
C PHE A 125 4.87 -7.00 4.07
N LEU A 126 4.11 -6.00 4.55
CA LEU A 126 2.67 -5.93 4.32
C LEU A 126 2.31 -5.72 2.85
N MET A 127 3.13 -5.00 2.09
CA MET A 127 2.97 -4.88 0.64
C MET A 127 3.18 -6.22 -0.06
N TRP A 128 4.24 -6.95 0.31
CA TRP A 128 4.48 -8.30 -0.19
C TRP A 128 3.33 -9.26 0.15
N ALA A 129 2.82 -9.20 1.38
CA ALA A 129 1.68 -10.02 1.80
C ALA A 129 0.41 -9.70 0.99
N ALA A 130 0.19 -8.42 0.68
CA ALA A 130 -0.94 -7.96 -0.12
C ALA A 130 -0.79 -8.25 -1.63
N GLU A 131 0.45 -8.33 -2.13
CA GLU A 131 0.75 -8.59 -3.53
C GLU A 131 2.01 -9.46 -3.72
N PRO A 132 1.92 -10.78 -3.52
CA PRO A 132 3.09 -11.66 -3.61
C PRO A 132 3.66 -11.79 -5.03
N LYS A 133 2.89 -11.41 -6.06
CA LYS A 133 3.28 -11.46 -7.49
C LYS A 133 3.72 -10.10 -8.05
N PHE A 134 4.06 -9.15 -7.18
CA PHE A 134 4.39 -7.78 -7.56
C PHE A 134 5.55 -7.70 -8.57
N GLU A 135 6.65 -8.40 -8.29
CA GLU A 135 7.83 -8.42 -9.15
C GLU A 135 7.55 -9.10 -10.50
N GLU A 136 6.86 -10.24 -10.48
CA GLU A 136 6.45 -10.95 -11.70
C GLU A 136 5.55 -10.07 -12.58
N ARG A 137 4.60 -9.35 -11.97
CA ARG A 137 3.73 -8.41 -12.68
C ARG A 137 4.52 -7.27 -13.31
N LYS A 138 5.45 -6.64 -12.57
CA LYS A 138 6.29 -5.55 -13.10
C LYS A 138 7.17 -6.03 -14.25
N ALA A 139 7.82 -7.19 -14.10
CA ALA A 139 8.66 -7.78 -15.14
C ALA A 139 7.86 -8.15 -16.40
N LEU A 140 6.68 -8.75 -16.25
CA LEU A 140 5.80 -9.06 -17.37
C LEU A 140 5.27 -7.80 -18.05
N GLY A 141 4.85 -6.81 -17.25
CA GLY A 141 4.34 -5.53 -17.74
C GLY A 141 5.34 -4.82 -18.64
N LEU A 142 6.62 -4.76 -18.24
CA LEU A 142 7.68 -4.17 -19.07
C LEU A 142 7.82 -4.86 -20.42
N ARG A 143 7.81 -6.20 -20.44
CA ARG A 143 7.90 -6.99 -21.69
C ARG A 143 6.71 -6.73 -22.60
N VAL A 144 5.50 -6.67 -22.03
CA VAL A 144 4.26 -6.39 -22.77
C VAL A 144 4.29 -4.97 -23.35
N MET A 145 4.75 -3.97 -22.60
CA MET A 145 4.86 -2.59 -23.09
C MET A 145 5.79 -2.48 -24.29
N ILE A 146 6.97 -3.12 -24.24
CA ILE A 146 7.90 -3.17 -25.37
C ILE A 146 7.24 -3.81 -26.59
N PHE A 147 6.59 -4.96 -26.41
CA PHE A 147 5.86 -5.65 -27.48
C PHE A 147 4.77 -4.76 -28.10
N LEU A 148 3.96 -4.08 -27.29
CA LEU A 148 2.88 -3.22 -27.75
C LEU A 148 3.40 -2.01 -28.53
N ILE A 149 4.53 -1.42 -28.15
CA ILE A 149 5.15 -0.32 -28.90
C ILE A 149 5.57 -0.81 -30.29
N VAL A 150 6.28 -1.94 -30.37
CA VAL A 150 6.69 -2.53 -31.65
C VAL A 150 5.48 -2.89 -32.50
N PHE A 151 4.47 -3.52 -31.91
CA PHE A 151 3.24 -3.91 -32.59
C PHE A 151 2.46 -2.69 -33.10
N ALA A 152 2.36 -1.62 -32.32
CA ALA A 152 1.70 -0.38 -32.73
C ALA A 152 2.41 0.29 -33.92
N VAL A 153 3.75 0.29 -33.93
CA VAL A 153 4.55 0.80 -35.07
C VAL A 153 4.28 -0.03 -36.33
N LEU A 154 4.28 -1.36 -36.23
CA LEU A 154 3.98 -2.25 -37.37
C LEU A 154 2.55 -2.06 -37.90
N LEU A 155 1.57 -1.92 -36.99
CA LEU A 155 0.18 -1.64 -37.35
C LEU A 155 0.04 -0.28 -38.02
N TYR A 156 0.73 0.76 -37.53
CA TYR A 156 0.72 2.08 -38.14
C TYR A 156 1.21 2.03 -39.59
N PHE A 157 2.32 1.36 -39.86
CA PHE A 157 2.83 1.21 -41.22
C PHE A 157 1.92 0.35 -42.11
N THR A 158 1.36 -0.74 -41.56
CA THR A 158 0.40 -1.59 -42.28
C THR A 158 -0.85 -0.80 -42.67
N LYS A 159 -1.40 -0.02 -41.74
CA LYS A 159 -2.53 0.89 -41.98
C LYS A 159 -2.17 1.92 -43.05
N ARG A 160 -1.02 2.58 -42.94
CA ARG A 160 -0.57 3.58 -43.92
C ARG A 160 -0.44 2.98 -45.33
N ARG A 161 0.06 1.75 -45.46
CA ARG A 161 0.23 1.06 -46.75
C ARG A 161 -1.11 0.66 -47.39
N ILE A 162 -2.07 0.16 -46.61
CA ILE A 162 -3.38 -0.24 -47.13
C ILE A 162 -4.18 0.99 -47.57
N TRP A 163 -4.19 2.04 -46.76
CA TRP A 163 -4.97 3.26 -47.02
C TRP A 163 -4.40 4.13 -48.16
N ALA A 164 -3.12 3.97 -48.52
CA ALA A 164 -2.55 4.65 -49.69
C ALA A 164 -3.29 4.30 -50.98
N ARG A 165 -3.72 3.03 -51.15
CA ARG A 165 -4.45 2.57 -52.34
C ARG A 165 -5.83 3.21 -52.47
N VAL A 166 -6.54 3.32 -51.36
CA VAL A 166 -7.89 3.93 -51.32
C VAL A 166 -7.84 5.43 -51.61
N HIS A 167 -6.74 6.11 -51.27
CA HIS A 167 -6.57 7.53 -51.58
C HIS A 167 -6.11 7.78 -53.03
N GLU A 168 -5.42 6.83 -53.68
CA GLU A 168 -5.12 6.92 -55.13
C GLU A 168 -6.38 6.76 -55.98
N ASP A 169 -7.23 5.77 -55.67
CA ASP A 169 -8.47 5.51 -56.41
C ASP A 169 -9.53 6.62 -56.26
N ALA A 170 -9.44 7.46 -55.24
CA ALA A 170 -10.36 8.59 -55.02
C ALA A 170 -10.00 9.85 -55.82
N HIS A 171 -8.81 9.89 -56.45
CA HIS A 171 -8.32 11.00 -57.27
C HIS A 171 -8.15 10.65 -58.76
N ALA A 172 -8.47 9.42 -59.16
CA ALA A 172 -8.59 8.97 -60.55
C ALA A 172 -10.06 8.98 -61.00
#